data_AF-A0AAW7H5G8-F1
#
_entry.id   AF-A0AAW7H5G8-F1
#
_cell.length_a   1.000
_cell.length_b   1.000
_cell.length_c   1.000
_cell.angle_alpha   90.00
_cell.angle_beta   90.00
_cell.angle_gamma   90.00
#
_symmetry.space_group_name_H-M   'P 1'
#
loop_
_entity.id
_entity.type
_entity.pdbx_description
1 polymer ?
#
loop_
_entity_poly.entity_id
_entity_poly.type
_entity_poly.pdbx_seq_one_letter_code
_entity_poly.pdbx_strand_id
1 'polypeptide(L)'
;MIIEKKYALVDTTARFNADLRDYEREINNAASITFGNDLIEVIVYQFSFVIKVRTNSEKIKHGLLVNFGKNIARQVSSLCESAMRCYPNEKHKPSRQLFRCIN
;
A
#
# COMPACT_ATOMS: atom_id res chain seq x y z
N MET A 1 -12.20 13.11 -11.07
CA MET A 1 -12.28 13.22 -9.59
C MET A 1 -10.90 12.96 -8.99
N ILE A 2 -10.62 13.51 -7.82
CA ILE A 2 -9.41 13.20 -7.04
C ILE A 2 -9.84 12.35 -5.85
N ILE A 3 -9.20 11.20 -5.67
CA ILE A 3 -9.40 10.35 -4.49
C ILE A 3 -8.14 10.37 -3.66
N GLU A 4 -8.32 10.62 -2.36
CA GLU A 4 -7.29 10.47 -1.35
C GLU A 4 -7.55 9.22 -0.53
N LYS A 5 -6.51 8.42 -0.27
CA LYS A 5 -6.56 7.26 0.61
C LYS A 5 -5.35 7.21 1.51
N LYS A 6 -5.57 6.92 2.80
CA LYS A 6 -4.52 6.74 3.79
C LYS A 6 -4.35 5.26 4.13
N TYR A 7 -3.11 4.80 4.16
CA TYR A 7 -2.74 3.42 4.42
C TYR A 7 -1.75 3.31 5.58
N ALA A 8 -1.92 2.28 6.40
CA ALA A 8 -0.99 1.93 7.48
C ALA A 8 -0.72 0.43 7.48
N LEU A 9 0.39 0.01 8.10
CA LEU A 9 0.70 -1.42 8.26
C LEU A 9 -0.45 -2.14 8.97
N VAL A 10 -0.78 -3.32 8.47
CA VAL A 10 -1.83 -4.16 9.07
C VAL A 10 -1.37 -4.73 10.41
N ASP A 11 -0.08 -5.03 10.54
CA ASP A 11 0.54 -5.45 11.79
C ASP A 11 0.71 -4.24 12.71
N THR A 12 0.12 -4.33 13.90
CA THR A 12 0.12 -3.24 14.89
C THR A 12 1.46 -3.05 15.55
N THR A 13 2.23 -4.12 15.74
CA THR A 13 3.55 -4.07 16.38
C THR A 13 4.56 -3.46 15.42
N ALA A 14 4.60 -3.93 14.17
CA ALA A 14 5.44 -3.37 13.12
C ALA A 14 5.10 -1.90 12.84
N ARG A 15 3.84 -1.47 13.00
CA ARG A 15 3.48 -0.05 12.88
C ARG A 15 4.24 0.85 13.86
N PHE A 16 4.57 0.38 15.06
CA PHE A 16 5.33 1.18 16.03
C PHE A 16 6.85 1.03 15.89
N ASN A 17 7.30 -0.03 15.21
CA ASN A 17 8.72 -0.38 15.11
C ASN A 17 9.35 -0.08 13.75
N ALA A 18 8.54 0.15 12.71
CA ALA A 18 9.00 0.52 11.38
C ALA A 18 8.68 1.99 11.08
N ASP A 19 9.67 2.72 10.60
CA ASP A 19 9.47 4.05 10.03
C ASP A 19 9.22 3.92 8.53
N LEU A 20 7.99 4.19 8.07
CA LEU A 20 7.67 4.07 6.64
C LEU A 20 8.43 5.06 5.77
N ARG A 21 9.02 6.13 6.33
CA ARG A 21 9.85 7.08 5.58
C ARG A 21 11.13 6.43 5.06
N ASP A 22 11.62 5.40 5.74
CA ASP A 22 12.76 4.59 5.26
C ASP A 22 12.45 3.85 3.94
N TYR A 23 11.16 3.70 3.62
CA TYR A 23 10.64 3.05 2.42
C TYR A 23 9.98 4.04 1.45
N GLU A 24 10.19 5.34 1.63
CA GLU A 24 9.51 6.37 0.85
C GLU A 24 9.76 6.22 -0.65
N ARG A 25 11.00 5.91 -1.03
CA ARG A 25 11.40 5.72 -2.43
C ARG A 25 10.66 4.54 -3.07
N GLU A 26 10.57 3.42 -2.36
CA GLU A 26 9.92 2.18 -2.80
C GLU A 26 8.41 2.36 -2.93
N ILE A 27 7.79 3.05 -1.96
CA ILE A 27 6.36 3.35 -1.97
C ILE A 27 6.04 4.29 -3.15
N ASN A 28 6.84 5.34 -3.35
CA ASN A 28 6.68 6.26 -4.48
C ASN A 28 6.83 5.53 -5.82
N ASN A 29 7.89 4.73 -5.99
CA ASN A 29 8.11 3.97 -7.21
C ASN A 29 6.98 2.97 -7.49
N ALA A 30 6.49 2.27 -6.47
CA ALA A 30 5.34 1.39 -6.60
C ALA A 30 4.07 2.14 -7.04
N ALA A 31 3.85 3.35 -6.53
CA ALA A 31 2.72 4.19 -6.91
C ALA A 31 2.88 4.68 -8.36
N SER A 32 4.05 5.17 -8.75
CA SER A 32 4.33 5.64 -10.12
C SER A 32 4.13 4.52 -11.15
N ILE A 33 4.62 3.30 -10.88
CA ILE A 33 4.42 2.14 -11.76
C ILE A 33 2.93 1.79 -11.87
N THR A 34 2.17 1.91 -10.79
CA THR A 34 0.78 1.43 -10.76
C THR A 34 -0.22 2.43 -11.34
N PHE A 35 -0.04 3.71 -11.03
CA PHE A 35 -1.00 4.77 -11.37
C PHE A 35 -0.53 5.64 -12.53
N GLY A 36 0.77 5.65 -12.87
CA GLY A 36 1.31 6.41 -13.99
C GLY A 36 0.90 7.89 -13.94
N ASN A 37 0.33 8.39 -15.04
CA ASN A 37 -0.14 9.77 -15.17
C ASN A 37 -1.35 10.11 -14.29
N ASP A 38 -2.03 9.10 -13.72
CA ASP A 38 -3.13 9.31 -12.78
C ASP A 38 -2.63 9.53 -11.34
N LEU A 39 -1.35 9.28 -11.06
CA LEU A 39 -0.76 9.61 -9.77
C LEU A 39 -0.65 11.12 -9.62
N ILE A 40 -1.18 11.67 -8.52
CA ILE A 40 -1.02 13.09 -8.18
C ILE A 40 0.10 13.25 -7.16
N GLU A 41 0.05 12.48 -6.07
CA GLU A 41 0.98 12.63 -4.95
C GLU A 41 1.00 11.37 -4.08
N VAL A 42 2.16 11.09 -3.49
CA VAL A 42 2.31 10.20 -2.33
C VAL A 42 2.98 10.99 -1.22
N ILE A 43 2.39 10.99 -0.02
CA ILE A 43 3.00 11.57 1.18
C ILE A 43 3.25 10.45 2.17
N VAL A 44 4.51 10.25 2.55
CA VAL A 44 4.91 9.18 3.48
C VAL A 44 5.19 9.77 4.86
N TYR A 45 4.44 9.30 5.85
CA TYR A 45 4.63 9.61 7.26
C TYR A 45 5.24 8.40 7.97
N GLN A 46 5.76 8.60 9.17
CA GLN A 46 6.37 7.54 9.97
C GLN A 46 5.50 6.27 10.08
N PHE A 47 4.18 6.41 10.30
CA PHE A 47 3.28 5.29 10.57
C PHE A 47 2.26 4.99 9.47
N SER A 48 2.23 5.79 8.41
CA SER A 48 1.24 5.70 7.35
C SER A 48 1.70 6.41 6.10
N PHE A 49 1.12 6.10 4.95
CA PHE A 49 1.26 6.95 3.77
C PHE A 49 -0.12 7.34 3.24
N VAL A 50 -0.17 8.48 2.55
CA VAL A 50 -1.35 8.97 1.83
C VAL A 50 -1.04 8.90 0.35
N ILE A 51 -2.01 8.44 -0.44
CA ILE A 51 -1.96 8.47 -1.89
C ILE A 51 -3.12 9.29 -2.44
N LYS A 52 -2.81 10.19 -3.37
CA LYS A 52 -3.79 10.97 -4.13
C LYS A 52 -3.73 10.54 -5.60
N VAL A 53 -4.87 10.15 -6.15
CA VAL A 53 -4.97 9.71 -7.55
C VAL A 53 -6.13 10.40 -8.27
N ARG A 54 -5.92 10.71 -9.54
CA ARG A 54 -6.98 11.12 -10.46
C ARG A 54 -7.72 9.88 -10.95
N THR A 55 -9.04 9.94 -10.99
CA THR A 55 -9.85 8.87 -11.58
C THR A 55 -11.21 9.37 -12.07
N ASN A 56 -11.77 8.64 -13.03
CA ASN A 56 -13.12 8.87 -13.55
C ASN A 56 -14.18 8.04 -12.81
N SER A 57 -13.78 7.24 -11.82
CA SER A 57 -14.66 6.40 -11.01
C SER A 57 -14.77 6.93 -9.58
N GLU A 58 -15.90 6.69 -8.91
CA GLU A 58 -16.13 7.07 -7.50
C GLU A 58 -15.13 6.45 -6.50
N LYS A 59 -14.44 5.38 -6.92
CA LYS A 59 -13.43 4.67 -6.12
C LYS A 59 -12.25 4.22 -6.97
N ILE A 60 -11.10 4.05 -6.34
CA ILE A 60 -9.95 3.38 -6.97
C ILE A 60 -10.35 1.93 -7.26
N LYS A 61 -10.11 1.46 -8.51
CA LYS A 61 -10.46 0.09 -8.90
C LYS A 61 -9.70 -0.91 -8.04
N HIS A 62 -10.39 -1.96 -7.59
CA HIS A 62 -9.79 -3.00 -6.75
C HIS A 62 -8.54 -3.63 -7.39
N GLY A 63 -8.57 -3.92 -8.70
CA GLY A 63 -7.41 -4.47 -9.40
C GLY A 63 -6.17 -3.57 -9.37
N LEU A 64 -6.35 -2.25 -9.42
CA LEU A 64 -5.25 -1.28 -9.28
C LEU A 64 -4.66 -1.33 -7.87
N LEU A 65 -5.50 -1.38 -6.84
CA LEU A 65 -5.03 -1.51 -5.46
C LEU A 65 -4.27 -2.82 -5.21
N VAL A 66 -4.73 -3.92 -5.80
CA VAL A 66 -4.01 -5.21 -5.74
C VAL A 66 -2.64 -5.10 -6.40
N ASN A 67 -2.55 -4.47 -7.57
CA ASN A 67 -1.28 -4.28 -8.26
C ASN A 67 -0.34 -3.35 -7.49
N PHE A 68 -0.87 -2.29 -6.88
CA PHE A 68 -0.10 -1.39 -6.03
C PHE A 68 0.51 -2.14 -4.84
N GLY A 69 -0.31 -2.93 -4.13
CA GLY A 69 0.16 -3.75 -3.01
C GLY A 69 1.25 -4.74 -3.43
N LYS A 70 1.11 -5.38 -4.61
CA LYS A 70 2.16 -6.26 -5.16
C LYS A 70 3.44 -5.50 -5.49
N ASN A 71 3.34 -4.32 -6.11
CA ASN A 71 4.50 -3.51 -6.49
C ASN A 71 5.25 -2.97 -5.26
N ILE A 72 4.53 -2.60 -4.19
CA ILE A 72 5.17 -2.27 -2.92
C ILE A 72 5.86 -3.51 -2.37
N ALA A 73 5.15 -4.63 -2.22
CA ALA A 73 5.69 -5.84 -1.60
C ALA A 73 6.95 -6.38 -2.28
N ARG A 74 7.07 -6.21 -3.61
CA ARG A 74 8.29 -6.57 -4.36
C ARG A 74 9.50 -5.71 -4.02
N GLN A 75 9.29 -4.48 -3.56
CA GLN A 75 10.35 -3.51 -3.27
C GLN A 75 10.69 -3.46 -1.79
N VAL A 76 9.74 -3.77 -0.90
CA VAL A 76 9.94 -3.75 0.56
C VAL A 76 9.94 -5.16 1.16
N SER A 77 10.80 -6.05 0.65
CA SER A 77 10.81 -7.47 1.05
C SER A 77 11.04 -7.67 2.56
N SER A 78 11.94 -6.90 3.18
CA SER A 78 12.20 -6.95 4.63
C SER A 78 11.00 -6.51 5.47
N LEU A 79 10.27 -5.49 5.01
CA LEU A 79 9.03 -5.05 5.66
C LEU A 79 7.92 -6.09 5.50
N CYS A 80 7.88 -6.79 4.36
CA CYS A 80 6.94 -7.88 4.15
C CYS A 80 7.19 -9.04 5.12
N GLU A 81 8.45 -9.40 5.35
CA GLU A 81 8.80 -10.51 6.25
C GLU A 81 8.35 -10.24 7.69
N SER A 82 8.44 -8.99 8.14
CA SER A 82 8.14 -8.60 9.52
C SER A 82 6.69 -8.15 9.78
N ALA A 83 5.98 -7.63 8.76
CA ALA A 83 4.70 -6.94 8.96
C ALA A 83 3.54 -7.47 8.08
N MET A 84 3.79 -8.41 7.16
CA MET A 84 2.74 -8.94 6.28
C MET A 84 1.83 -9.90 7.06
N ARG A 85 0.53 -9.65 7.00
CA ARG A 85 -0.46 -10.60 7.53
C ARG A 85 -0.88 -11.58 6.46
N CYS A 86 -0.79 -12.87 6.79
CA CYS A 86 -1.34 -13.97 5.99
C CYS A 86 -2.71 -14.36 6.54
N TYR A 87 -3.73 -14.35 5.67
CA TYR A 87 -5.06 -14.84 5.99
C TYR A 87 -5.23 -16.21 5.35
N PRO A 88 -5.30 -17.29 6.16
CA PRO A 88 -5.50 -18.63 5.64
C PRO A 88 -6.89 -18.74 5.01
N ASN A 89 -6.99 -19.57 3.98
CA ASN A 89 -8.25 -19.93 3.36
C ASN A 89 -8.16 -21.39 2.90
N GLU A 90 -9.18 -22.19 3.21
CA GLU A 90 -9.19 -23.63 2.88
C GLU A 90 -9.58 -23.89 1.42
N LYS A 91 -10.34 -22.99 0.79
CA LYS A 91 -10.88 -23.14 -0.57
C LYS A 91 -10.07 -22.41 -1.64
N HIS A 92 -9.34 -21.37 -1.25
CA HIS A 92 -8.59 -20.50 -2.15
C HIS A 92 -7.17 -20.26 -1.65
N LYS A 93 -6.30 -19.73 -2.52
CA LYS A 93 -4.95 -19.32 -2.13
C LYS A 93 -5.02 -18.32 -0.95
N PRO A 94 -4.20 -18.50 0.10
CA PRO A 94 -4.13 -17.54 1.20
C PRO A 94 -3.91 -16.12 0.69
N SER A 95 -4.65 -15.17 1.25
CA SER A 95 -4.42 -13.76 0.93
C SER A 95 -3.33 -13.20 1.83
N ARG A 96 -2.57 -12.25 1.29
CA ARG A 96 -1.49 -11.56 2.00
C ARG A 96 -1.73 -10.08 1.91
N GLN A 97 -1.61 -9.39 3.04
CA GLN A 97 -1.85 -7.96 3.12
C GLN A 97 -0.79 -7.30 4.00
N LEU A 98 -0.14 -6.28 3.45
CA LEU A 98 0.85 -5.49 4.17
C LEU A 98 0.21 -4.23 4.77
N PHE A 99 -0.61 -3.55 3.96
CA PHE A 99 -1.25 -2.30 4.32
C PHE A 99 -2.77 -2.44 4.39
N ARG A 100 -3.40 -1.73 5.33
CA ARG A 100 -4.84 -1.51 5.40
C ARG A 100 -5.15 -0.05 5.13
N CYS A 101 -6.23 0.20 4.40
CA CYS A 101 -6.81 1.53 4.31
C CYS A 101 -7.32 1.95 5.69
N ILE A 102 -7.03 3.18 6.11
CA ILE A 102 -7.47 3.73 7.40
C ILE A 102 -8.29 5.00 7.27
N ASN A 103 -8.45 5.54 6.05
CA ASN A 103 -9.48 6.51 5.61
C ASN A 103 -9.43 6.64 4.09
#